data_AF-A0A1S3QNH8-F1
#
_entry.id   AF-A0A1S3QNH8-F1
#
_cell.length_a   1.000
_cell.length_b   1.000
_cell.length_c   1.000
_cell.angle_alpha   90.00
_cell.angle_beta   90.00
_cell.angle_gamma   90.00
#
_symmetry.space_group_name_H-M   'P 1'
#
loop_
_entity.id
_entity.type
_entity.pdbx_description
1 polymer ?
#
loop_
_entity_poly.entity_id
_entity_poly.type
_entity_poly.pdbx_seq_one_letter_code
_entity_poly.pdbx_strand_id
1 'polypeptide(L)'
;VLACHMGLLGLVLDNVQLFESSRQEANRSQVLLTLARLLSEEQKSMENLLGKMAATILPFARAQYCTIFIARDRPKNSFSGLVHMEGEEQGSEFQIFQRF
;
A
#
# COMPACT_ATOMS: atom_id res chain seq x y z
N VAL A 1 41.26 23.77 8.42
CA VAL A 1 40.04 24.48 7.96
C VAL A 1 39.17 23.61 7.07
N LEU A 2 39.63 23.13 5.89
CA LEU A 2 38.83 22.25 5.02
C LEU A 2 38.32 20.96 5.70
N ALA A 3 39.14 20.29 6.51
CA ALA A 3 38.74 19.07 7.22
C ALA A 3 37.56 19.30 8.19
N CYS A 4 37.49 20.48 8.84
CA CYS A 4 36.40 20.84 9.73
C CYS A 4 35.10 21.09 8.96
N HIS A 5 35.17 21.73 7.79
CA HIS A 5 34.00 21.94 6.92
C HIS A 5 33.47 20.62 6.36
N MET A 6 34.36 19.70 5.95
CA MET A 6 33.96 18.37 5.49
C MET A 6 33.33 17.52 6.59
N GLY A 7 33.87 17.61 7.82
CA GLY A 7 33.27 16.94 8.98
C GLY A 7 31.85 17.46 9.30
N LEU A 8 31.65 18.78 9.21
CA LEU A 8 30.33 19.38 9.39
C LEU A 8 29.35 18.96 8.27
N LEU A 9 29.80 18.97 7.01
CA LEU A 9 29.00 18.52 5.87
C LEU A 9 28.58 17.05 6.02
N GLY A 10 29.50 16.18 6.46
CA GLY A 10 29.20 14.78 6.77
C GLY A 10 28.09 14.64 7.81
N LEU A 11 28.20 15.35 8.94
CA LEU A 11 27.17 15.34 9.98
C LEU A 11 25.80 15.85 9.49
N VAL A 12 25.77 16.88 8.63
CA VAL A 12 24.52 17.38 8.05
C VAL A 12 23.90 16.33 7.12
N LEU A 13 24.70 15.70 6.26
CA LEU A 13 24.24 14.65 5.36
C LEU A 13 23.70 13.44 6.11
N ASP A 14 24.41 12.98 7.15
CA ASP A 14 23.98 11.88 8.01
C ASP A 14 22.63 12.18 8.66
N ASN A 15 22.46 13.40 9.17
CA ASN A 15 21.19 13.83 9.78
C ASN A 15 20.04 13.91 8.76
N VAL A 16 20.31 14.39 7.54
CA VAL A 16 19.31 14.40 6.46
C VAL A 16 18.88 12.98 6.13
N GLN A 17 19.82 12.05 6.00
CA GLN A 17 19.53 10.65 5.71
C GLN A 17 18.72 10.00 6.84
N LEU A 18 19.08 10.25 8.10
CA LEU A 18 18.32 9.77 9.26
C LEU A 18 16.89 10.32 9.27
N PHE A 19 16.72 11.61 8.98
CA PHE A 19 15.41 12.24 8.88
C PHE A 19 14.56 11.61 7.77
N GLU A 20 15.13 11.42 6.58
CA GLU A 20 14.41 10.79 5.47
C GLU A 20 14.02 9.34 5.78
N SER A 21 14.92 8.56 6.38
CA SER A 21 14.66 7.19 6.81
C SER A 21 13.54 7.15 7.86
N SER A 22 13.59 8.02 8.88
CA SER A 22 12.56 8.09 9.91
C SER A 22 11.20 8.48 9.31
N ARG A 23 11.19 9.39 8.33
CA ARG A 23 9.96 9.81 7.64
C ARG A 23 9.36 8.67 6.82
N GLN A 24 10.18 7.87 6.15
CA GLN A 24 9.70 6.71 5.39
C GLN A 24 9.12 5.64 6.31
N GLU A 25 9.74 5.39 7.46
CA GLU A 25 9.25 4.43 8.46
C GLU A 25 7.94 4.89 9.12
N ALA A 26 7.80 6.19 9.40
CA ALA A 26 6.56 6.78 9.87
C ALA A 26 5.44 6.65 8.82
N ASN A 27 5.73 6.90 7.54
CA ASN A 27 4.77 6.72 6.44
C ASN A 27 4.33 5.26 6.33
N ARG A 28 5.26 4.30 6.37
CA ARG A 28 4.98 2.86 6.38
C ARG A 28 4.04 2.48 7.52
N SER A 29 4.33 2.96 8.72
CA SER A 29 3.50 2.73 9.91
C SER A 29 2.09 3.29 9.74
N GLN A 30 1.96 4.48 9.13
CA GLN A 30 0.66 5.09 8.87
C GLN A 30 -0.19 4.28 7.89
N VAL A 31 0.41 3.75 6.82
CA VAL A 31 -0.30 2.88 5.87
C VAL A 31 -0.77 1.60 6.55
N LEU A 32 0.08 0.96 7.36
CA LEU A 32 -0.30 -0.23 8.13
C LEU A 32 -1.44 0.05 9.11
N LEU A 33 -1.43 1.20 9.80
CA LEU A 33 -2.52 1.61 10.68
C LEU A 33 -3.82 1.82 9.91
N THR A 34 -3.77 2.44 8.73
CA THR A 34 -4.94 2.61 7.87
C THR A 34 -5.51 1.27 7.43
N LEU A 35 -4.67 0.32 7.01
CA LEU A 35 -5.11 -1.03 6.64
C LEU A 35 -5.71 -1.78 7.84
N ALA A 36 -5.11 -1.67 9.03
CA ALA A 36 -5.63 -2.27 10.25
C ALA A 36 -7.02 -1.70 10.61
N ARG A 37 -7.22 -0.39 10.43
CA ARG A 37 -8.53 0.25 10.62
C ARG A 37 -9.57 -0.29 9.66
N LEU A 38 -9.24 -0.37 8.36
CA LEU A 38 -10.12 -0.95 7.34
C LEU A 38 -10.55 -2.39 7.69
N LEU A 39 -9.63 -3.19 8.23
CA LEU A 39 -9.93 -4.55 8.68
C LEU A 39 -10.81 -4.62 9.94
N SER A 40 -10.70 -3.63 10.83
CA SER A 40 -11.44 -3.59 12.08
C SER A 40 -12.85 -3.00 11.96
N GLU A 41 -13.09 -2.19 10.94
CA GLU A 41 -14.39 -1.58 10.66
C GLU A 41 -15.37 -2.59 10.06
N GLU A 42 -16.66 -2.42 10.34
CA GLU A 42 -17.71 -3.22 9.70
C GLU A 42 -17.77 -2.88 8.20
N GLN A 43 -17.53 -3.88 7.36
CA GLN A 43 -17.53 -3.73 5.91
C GLN A 43 -18.80 -4.30 5.30
N LYS A 44 -19.36 -3.58 4.32
CA LYS A 44 -20.57 -3.99 3.60
C LYS A 44 -20.42 -5.34 2.88
N SER A 45 -19.22 -5.65 2.37
CA SER A 45 -18.88 -6.94 1.77
C SER A 45 -17.35 -7.14 1.74
N MET A 46 -16.91 -8.37 1.49
CA MET A 46 -15.49 -8.70 1.34
C MET A 46 -14.86 -7.99 0.14
N GLU A 47 -15.58 -7.86 -0.98
CA GLU A 47 -15.11 -7.16 -2.18
C GLU A 47 -14.89 -5.67 -1.90
N ASN A 48 -15.77 -5.05 -1.13
CA ASN A 48 -15.63 -3.64 -0.74
C ASN A 48 -14.41 -3.42 0.17
N LEU A 49 -14.14 -4.35 1.09
CA LEU A 49 -12.92 -4.34 1.89
C LEU A 49 -11.68 -4.47 1.00
N LEU A 50 -11.65 -5.46 0.11
CA LEU A 50 -10.53 -5.72 -0.79
C LEU A 50 -10.28 -4.55 -1.74
N GLY A 51 -11.34 -3.91 -2.26
CA GLY A 51 -11.23 -2.70 -3.08
C GLY A 51 -10.59 -1.53 -2.31
N LYS A 52 -11.05 -1.26 -1.08
CA LYS A 52 -10.44 -0.22 -0.22
C LYS A 52 -8.98 -0.52 0.14
N MET A 53 -8.66 -1.79 0.40
CA MET A 53 -7.29 -2.22 0.66
C MET A 53 -6.42 -2.04 -0.59
N ALA A 54 -6.90 -2.43 -1.77
CA ALA A 54 -6.21 -2.22 -3.05
C ALA A 54 -5.94 -0.73 -3.30
N ALA A 55 -6.94 0.15 -3.11
CA ALA A 55 -6.79 1.60 -3.25
C ALA A 55 -5.74 2.19 -2.29
N THR A 56 -5.62 1.60 -1.10
CA THR A 56 -4.62 2.03 -0.10
C THR A 56 -3.22 1.53 -0.44
N ILE A 57 -3.10 0.28 -0.91
CA ILE A 57 -1.81 -0.38 -1.19
C ILE A 57 -1.20 0.12 -2.50
N LEU A 58 -2.02 0.34 -3.52
CA LEU A 58 -1.57 0.62 -4.88
C LEU A 58 -0.62 1.84 -4.99
N PRO A 59 -0.93 3.02 -4.41
CA PRO A 59 -0.03 4.16 -4.43
C PRO A 59 1.25 3.92 -3.63
N PHE A 60 1.17 3.18 -2.52
CA PHE A 60 2.31 2.87 -1.67
C PHE A 60 3.30 1.91 -2.37
N ALA A 61 2.77 0.92 -3.09
CA ALA A 61 3.56 0.00 -3.89
C ALA A 61 4.16 0.66 -5.15
N ARG A 62 3.77 1.91 -5.47
CA ARG A 62 4.10 2.60 -6.72
C ARG A 62 3.79 1.74 -7.94
N ALA A 63 2.67 1.02 -7.87
CA ALA A 63 2.21 0.11 -8.91
C ALA A 63 1.10 0.76 -9.74
N GLN A 64 0.94 0.30 -10.98
CA GLN A 64 -0.10 0.77 -11.89
C GLN A 64 -1.39 -0.06 -11.79
N TYR A 65 -1.25 -1.33 -11.38
CA TYR A 65 -2.35 -2.28 -11.31
C TYR A 65 -2.31 -3.06 -9.98
N CYS A 66 -3.47 -3.31 -9.39
CA CYS A 66 -3.64 -4.23 -8.27
C CYS A 66 -4.69 -5.26 -8.66
N THR A 67 -4.34 -6.55 -8.53
CA THR A 67 -5.26 -7.65 -8.81
C THR A 67 -5.29 -8.60 -7.63
N ILE A 68 -6.48 -8.84 -7.08
CA ILE A 68 -6.71 -9.70 -5.92
C ILE A 68 -7.55 -10.89 -6.37
N PHE A 69 -6.99 -12.09 -6.20
CA PHE A 69 -7.66 -13.35 -6.49
C PHE A 69 -8.25 -13.92 -5.19
N ILE A 70 -9.56 -14.13 -5.18
CA ILE A 70 -10.27 -14.73 -4.04
C ILE A 70 -10.37 -16.22 -4.29
N ALA A 71 -9.78 -17.04 -3.41
CA ALA A 71 -9.84 -18.49 -3.52
C ALA A 71 -11.22 -19.04 -3.09
N ARG A 72 -11.67 -20.14 -3.72
CA ARG A 72 -12.78 -20.96 -3.18
C ARG A 72 -12.24 -21.89 -2.08
N ASP A 73 -13.06 -22.14 -1.06
CA ASP A 73 -12.73 -23.12 0.01
C ASP A 73 -12.57 -24.55 -0.55
N ARG A 74 -13.34 -24.92 -1.58
CA ARG A 74 -13.26 -26.21 -2.28
C ARG A 74 -13.74 -26.05 -3.73
N PRO A 75 -13.07 -26.67 -4.73
CA PRO A 75 -11.73 -27.26 -4.70
C PRO A 75 -10.62 -26.19 -4.64
N LYS A 76 -9.50 -26.51 -3.96
CA LYS A 76 -8.38 -25.60 -3.60
C LYS A 76 -7.61 -24.96 -4.78
N ASN A 77 -8.01 -25.25 -6.01
CA ASN A 77 -7.32 -24.87 -7.24
C ASN A 77 -8.17 -23.91 -8.08
N SER A 78 -9.21 -23.31 -7.49
CA SER A 78 -10.18 -22.47 -8.18
C SER A 78 -10.43 -21.17 -7.42
N PHE A 79 -10.67 -20.11 -8.18
CA PHE A 79 -10.98 -18.79 -7.64
C PHE A 79 -12.49 -18.55 -7.66
N SER A 80 -13.03 -17.97 -6.59
CA SER A 80 -14.43 -17.54 -6.48
C SER A 80 -14.65 -16.17 -7.11
N GLY A 81 -13.62 -15.32 -7.10
CA GLY A 81 -13.72 -13.97 -7.62
C GLY A 81 -12.37 -13.33 -7.87
N LEU A 82 -12.42 -12.20 -8.56
CA LEU A 82 -11.30 -11.37 -8.94
C LEU A 82 -11.68 -9.92 -8.70
N VAL A 83 -10.82 -9.18 -8.02
CA VAL A 83 -10.89 -7.72 -7.93
C VAL A 83 -9.70 -7.17 -8.71
N HIS A 84 -9.98 -6.35 -9.72
CA HIS A 84 -8.97 -5.66 -10.50
C HIS A 84 -9.11 -4.15 -10.29
N MET A 85 -7.98 -3.47 -10.08
CA MET A 85 -7.92 -2.03 -9.90
C MET A 85 -6.78 -1.46 -10.73
N GLU A 86 -7.10 -0.41 -11.47
CA GLU A 86 -6.13 0.41 -12.18
C GLU A 86 -5.91 1.70 -11.40
N GLY A 87 -4.67 2.14 -11.32
CA GLY A 87 -4.31 3.39 -10.66
C GLY A 87 -4.48 4.56 -11.61
N GLU A 88 -5.61 5.26 -11.55
CA GLU A 88 -5.74 6.57 -12.18
C GLU A 88 -5.37 7.70 -11.21
N GLU A 89 -4.80 8.78 -11.73
CA GLU A 89 -4.43 9.98 -10.95
C GLU A 89 -5.65 10.72 -10.36
N GLN A 90 -6.89 10.39 -10.74
CA GLN A 90 -8.12 11.11 -10.31
C GLN A 90 -9.31 10.24 -9.85
N GLY A 91 -9.16 8.92 -9.73
CA GLY A 91 -10.20 8.08 -9.15
C GLY A 91 -9.96 6.60 -9.43
N SER A 92 -9.76 5.81 -8.39
CA SER A 92 -9.58 4.36 -8.55
C SER A 92 -10.92 3.70 -8.87
N GLU A 93 -11.20 3.43 -10.14
CA GLU A 93 -12.25 2.49 -10.51
C GLU A 93 -11.78 1.06 -10.24
N PHE A 94 -12.59 0.30 -9.49
CA PHE A 94 -12.36 -1.12 -9.29
C PHE A 94 -13.39 -1.92 -10.08
N GLN A 95 -12.90 -2.91 -10.82
CA GLN A 95 -13.73 -3.85 -11.56
C GLN A 95 -13.76 -5.17 -10.78
N ILE A 96 -14.97 -5.59 -10.39
CA ILE A 96 -15.20 -6.87 -9.71
C ILE A 96 -15.68 -7.87 -10.75
N PHE A 97 -14.91 -8.93 -10.94
CA PHE A 97 -15.31 -10.06 -11.77
C PHE A 97 -15.64 -11.24 -10.86
N GLN A 98 -16.92 -11.61 -10.80
CA GLN A 98 -17.37 -12.85 -10.17
C GLN A 98 -17.56 -13.92 -11.24
N ARG A 99 -17.07 -15.13 -10.96
CA ARG A 99 -17.27 -16.29 -11.83
C ARG A 99 -18.32 -17.18 -11.16
N PHE A 100 -19.54 -17.15 -11.70
CA PHE A 100 -20.65 -18.02 -11.31
C PHE A 100 -20.22 -19.50 -11.32
#